data_AF-A0A199VQP7-F1
#
_entry.id   AF-A0A199VQP7-F1
#
_cell.length_a   1.000
_cell.length_b   1.000
_cell.length_c   1.000
_cell.angle_alpha   90.00
_cell.angle_beta   90.00
_cell.angle_gamma   90.00
#
_symmetry.space_group_name_H-M   'P 1'
#
loop_
_entity.id
_entity.type
_entity.pdbx_description
1 polymer ?
#
loop_
_entity_poly.entity_id
_entity_poly.type
_entity_poly.pdbx_seq_one_letter_code
_entity_poly.pdbx_strand_id
1 'polypeptide(L)'
;MSGLRGPSDYSEEPLRHPSLRINAKEPFNAEPTREDLISSYITPVDFFFKRNHGPIPIVDDINRSVYISDLCLDSNCICYYLSIGGLVEKPKKLSLDDIKKLPKYNVTATLQCAGNRRTAMSKIRAVRGVGWDVATLGNAIWGGAKLSDLLELVGVSYHTAITSLGGKHAEFTSIDQCPEENGGPYKASIPLDQATNPAADVLLAYEMNGEVLKRDHGYPLRVIVPGVIGARSVKWLDQIDIIEEESQGFFMQKDYKMFPPSVDWDNIDWSTRKPQMDFPVQCAICSLEDTNVLKKGEVIVAGYAVSGGGRGIERVDISVDGGKTWLEASRCQKSDVPYVSCDVKSDKWAWVFFKAAVDISDDSTIIAKAVDSSANVQPERVETIWNLRGILNTSPGDKGWMTHHVAARRIRRCFLDESGRIPVVLAQRSRMSTVLMSVVSNPPILRRRNR
;
A
#
# COMPACT_ATOMS: atom_id res chain seq x y z
N MET A 1 6.99 -12.41 31.41
CA MET A 1 7.33 -12.46 29.96
C MET A 1 6.27 -11.65 29.21
N SER A 2 6.63 -10.96 28.12
CA SER A 2 5.66 -10.21 27.30
C SER A 2 4.74 -11.19 26.56
N GLY A 3 3.42 -10.95 26.52
CA GLY A 3 2.46 -11.79 25.77
C GLY A 3 2.54 -11.65 24.25
N LEU A 4 3.45 -10.81 23.78
CA LEU A 4 3.77 -10.60 22.37
C LEU A 4 5.30 -10.57 22.26
N ARG A 5 5.85 -11.27 21.26
CA ARG A 5 7.29 -11.27 20.95
C ARG A 5 7.53 -11.00 19.48
N GLY A 6 8.58 -10.23 19.17
CA GLY A 6 9.11 -10.06 17.82
C GLY A 6 10.20 -11.09 17.55
N PRO A 7 10.00 -12.06 16.65
CA PRO A 7 11.05 -13.00 16.24
C PRO A 7 12.21 -12.29 15.53
N SER A 8 13.39 -12.90 15.59
CA SER A 8 14.57 -12.49 14.80
C SER A 8 14.72 -13.27 13.48
N ASP A 9 13.88 -14.28 13.24
CA ASP A 9 13.87 -15.11 12.04
C ASP A 9 12.44 -15.36 11.52
N TYR A 10 12.33 -15.95 10.33
CA TYR A 10 11.08 -16.13 9.59
C TYR A 10 10.47 -17.53 9.71
N SER A 11 10.84 -18.33 10.71
CA SER A 11 10.40 -19.73 10.82
C SER A 11 8.91 -19.91 11.18
N GLU A 12 8.31 -18.92 11.84
CA GLU A 12 6.94 -18.95 12.37
C GLU A 12 6.01 -17.94 11.65
N GLU A 13 6.30 -17.68 10.38
CA GLU A 13 5.55 -16.79 9.51
C GLU A 13 4.11 -17.32 9.25
N PRO A 14 3.08 -16.46 9.25
CA PRO A 14 1.71 -16.91 8.95
C PRO A 14 1.56 -17.39 7.51
N LEU A 15 0.56 -18.23 7.26
CA LEU A 15 0.17 -18.62 5.90
C LEU A 15 -0.56 -17.47 5.22
N ARG A 16 -0.34 -17.31 3.90
CA ARG A 16 -0.99 -16.27 3.08
C ARG A 16 -1.67 -16.89 1.86
N HIS A 17 -2.61 -16.13 1.31
CA HIS A 17 -3.34 -16.55 0.12
C HIS A 17 -2.41 -16.74 -1.08
N PRO A 18 -2.52 -17.85 -1.85
CA PRO A 18 -1.57 -18.19 -2.90
C PRO A 18 -1.66 -17.31 -4.15
N SER A 19 -2.76 -16.57 -4.36
CA SER A 19 -2.91 -15.65 -5.50
C SER A 19 -2.12 -14.35 -5.36
N LEU A 20 -1.57 -14.05 -4.18
CA LEU A 20 -0.82 -12.82 -3.96
C LEU A 20 0.45 -12.80 -4.82
N ARG A 21 0.73 -11.64 -5.42
CA ARG A 21 1.99 -11.37 -6.09
C ARG A 21 3.05 -11.06 -5.05
N ILE A 22 3.93 -12.04 -4.78
CA ILE A 22 5.02 -11.90 -3.81
C ILE A 22 6.18 -11.12 -4.44
N ASN A 23 6.48 -9.95 -3.90
CA ASN A 23 7.58 -9.09 -4.33
C ASN A 23 8.84 -9.29 -3.48
N ALA A 24 8.70 -9.70 -2.22
CA ALA A 24 9.78 -10.23 -1.38
C ALA A 24 9.22 -11.28 -0.41
N LYS A 25 9.99 -12.35 -0.15
CA LYS A 25 9.59 -13.39 0.80
C LYS A 25 9.98 -13.04 2.24
N GLU A 26 11.17 -12.49 2.43
CA GLU A 26 11.75 -12.21 3.75
C GLU A 26 12.43 -10.84 3.71
N PRO A 27 11.89 -9.82 4.41
CA PRO A 27 10.57 -9.82 5.03
C PRO A 27 9.44 -9.94 3.99
N PHE A 28 8.30 -10.52 4.40
CA PHE A 28 7.20 -10.80 3.48
C PHE A 28 6.57 -9.51 2.94
N ASN A 29 6.55 -9.34 1.62
CA ASN A 29 5.98 -8.18 0.95
C ASN A 29 5.24 -8.65 -0.31
N ALA A 30 3.93 -8.42 -0.36
CA ALA A 30 3.07 -8.89 -1.45
C ALA A 30 1.87 -7.97 -1.68
N GLU A 31 1.38 -7.95 -2.91
CA GLU A 31 0.18 -7.21 -3.34
C GLU A 31 -0.82 -8.17 -4.02
N PRO A 32 -2.14 -7.88 -4.02
CA PRO A 32 -3.10 -8.65 -4.78
C PRO A 32 -2.89 -8.48 -6.28
N THR A 33 -3.58 -9.30 -7.08
CA THR A 33 -3.69 -9.03 -8.51
C THR A 33 -4.47 -7.73 -8.75
N ARG A 34 -4.32 -7.13 -9.94
CA ARG A 34 -5.06 -5.91 -10.31
C ARG A 34 -6.57 -6.14 -10.29
N GLU A 35 -7.02 -7.30 -10.76
CA GLU A 35 -8.43 -7.69 -10.75
C GLU A 35 -8.96 -7.87 -9.31
N ASP A 36 -8.23 -8.60 -8.47
CA ASP A 36 -8.63 -8.82 -7.07
C ASP A 36 -8.72 -7.49 -6.29
N LEU A 37 -7.83 -6.53 -6.59
CA LEU A 37 -7.79 -5.22 -5.93
C LEU A 37 -9.13 -4.46 -6.06
N ILE A 38 -9.73 -4.47 -7.25
CA ILE A 38 -10.96 -3.72 -7.55
C ILE A 38 -12.23 -4.58 -7.52
N SER A 39 -12.12 -5.83 -7.08
CA SER A 39 -13.25 -6.77 -7.00
C SER A 39 -14.36 -6.32 -6.04
N SER A 40 -14.02 -5.51 -5.04
CA SER A 40 -14.94 -5.05 -4.00
C SER A 40 -14.45 -3.77 -3.33
N TYR A 41 -15.39 -2.93 -2.89
CA TYR A 41 -15.06 -1.64 -2.25
C TYR A 41 -14.29 -1.80 -0.94
N ILE A 42 -14.63 -2.83 -0.15
CA ILE A 42 -13.89 -3.25 1.04
C ILE A 42 -13.05 -4.44 0.64
N THR A 43 -11.73 -4.27 0.61
CA THR A 43 -10.79 -5.31 0.21
C THR A 43 -10.84 -6.48 1.20
N PRO A 44 -11.06 -7.73 0.74
CA PRO A 44 -10.96 -8.91 1.57
C PRO A 44 -9.58 -8.98 2.25
N VAL A 45 -9.54 -9.41 3.52
CA VAL A 45 -8.28 -9.42 4.31
C VAL A 45 -7.18 -10.24 3.64
N ASP A 46 -7.56 -11.34 2.98
CA ASP A 46 -6.63 -12.20 2.24
C ASP A 46 -5.94 -11.48 1.07
N PHE A 47 -6.64 -10.52 0.44
CA PHE A 47 -6.15 -9.73 -0.69
C PHE A 47 -5.60 -8.37 -0.29
N PHE A 48 -5.82 -7.92 0.95
CA PHE A 48 -5.22 -6.66 1.43
C PHE A 48 -3.70 -6.74 1.36
N PHE A 49 -3.01 -5.78 0.75
CA PHE A 49 -1.56 -5.86 0.55
C PHE A 49 -0.78 -6.05 1.87
N LYS A 50 0.35 -6.77 1.81
CA LYS A 50 1.22 -7.02 2.96
C LYS A 50 2.55 -6.29 2.74
N ARG A 51 2.91 -5.38 3.65
CA ARG A 51 4.24 -4.76 3.73
C ARG A 51 4.80 -4.99 5.13
N ASN A 52 5.96 -5.65 5.20
CA ASN A 52 6.68 -5.94 6.44
C ASN A 52 8.18 -5.59 6.31
N HIS A 53 8.78 -5.05 7.37
CA HIS A 53 10.22 -4.73 7.44
C HIS A 53 11.04 -5.80 8.18
N GLY A 54 10.38 -6.62 8.99
CA GLY A 54 10.99 -7.75 9.69
C GLY A 54 10.03 -8.94 9.79
N PRO A 55 10.40 -9.97 10.57
CA PRO A 55 9.53 -11.11 10.88
C PRO A 55 8.24 -10.69 11.56
N ILE A 56 7.16 -11.44 11.34
CA ILE A 56 5.85 -11.14 11.93
C ILE A 56 5.81 -11.54 13.41
N PRO A 57 5.55 -10.60 14.34
CA PRO A 57 5.35 -10.89 15.74
C PRO A 57 4.36 -12.03 16.03
N ILE A 58 4.62 -12.71 17.15
CA ILE A 58 3.86 -13.87 17.62
C ILE A 58 3.29 -13.51 18.97
N VAL A 59 1.99 -13.79 19.09
CA VAL A 59 1.27 -13.66 20.35
C VAL A 59 1.23 -15.05 20.97
N ASP A 60 1.96 -15.22 22.06
CA ASP A 60 2.04 -16.52 22.75
C ASP A 60 0.79 -16.74 23.62
N ASP A 61 0.25 -15.68 24.26
CA ASP A 61 -1.04 -15.70 24.96
C ASP A 61 -1.56 -14.26 25.19
N ILE A 62 -2.85 -13.99 24.88
CA ILE A 62 -3.47 -12.67 25.12
C ILE A 62 -4.02 -12.55 26.54
N ASN A 63 -4.50 -13.65 27.13
CA ASN A 63 -5.45 -13.62 28.24
C ASN A 63 -5.11 -14.57 29.40
N ARG A 64 -3.94 -15.22 29.45
CA ARG A 64 -3.53 -16.01 30.63
C ARG A 64 -3.12 -15.14 31.82
N SER A 65 -4.10 -14.45 32.38
CA SER A 65 -4.08 -14.12 33.80
C SER A 65 -4.64 -15.33 34.55
N VAL A 66 -3.76 -16.15 35.12
CA VAL A 66 -4.19 -17.12 36.14
C VAL A 66 -4.53 -16.29 37.38
N TYR A 67 -5.79 -15.85 37.47
CA TYR A 67 -6.31 -15.19 38.66
C TYR A 67 -6.54 -16.25 39.75
N ILE A 68 -5.61 -16.33 40.69
CA ILE A 68 -5.90 -16.87 42.03
C ILE A 68 -5.91 -15.65 42.95
N SER A 69 -7.12 -15.13 43.24
CA SER A 69 -7.44 -14.11 44.25
C SER A 69 -6.63 -12.79 44.19
N ASP A 70 -7.21 -11.72 43.62
CA ASP A 70 -6.92 -10.27 43.78
C ASP A 70 -5.46 -9.76 43.89
N LEU A 71 -4.47 -10.62 43.68
CA LEU A 71 -3.07 -10.34 43.49
C LEU A 71 -2.59 -11.29 42.39
N CYS A 72 -2.15 -10.73 41.27
CA CYS A 72 -1.41 -11.47 40.25
C CYS A 72 -0.03 -11.84 40.85
N LEU A 73 0.01 -12.93 41.64
CA LEU A 73 1.22 -13.42 42.33
C LEU A 73 2.09 -14.34 41.46
N ASP A 74 1.65 -14.65 40.23
CA ASP A 74 2.43 -15.49 39.34
C ASP A 74 3.39 -14.63 38.50
N SER A 75 4.68 -14.74 38.80
CA SER A 75 5.80 -14.19 38.02
C SER A 75 5.81 -14.66 36.54
N ASN A 76 4.90 -15.58 36.19
CA ASN A 76 4.67 -16.17 34.88
C ASN A 76 3.37 -15.72 34.20
N CYS A 77 2.69 -14.67 34.65
CA CYS A 77 1.59 -14.07 33.88
C CYS A 77 2.12 -13.46 32.58
N ILE A 78 1.70 -14.02 31.44
CA ILE A 78 2.12 -13.63 30.08
C ILE A 78 0.90 -12.95 29.43
N CYS A 79 0.85 -11.62 29.47
CA CYS A 79 -0.24 -10.85 28.87
C CYS A 79 0.33 -9.75 27.97
N TYR A 80 -0.40 -9.40 26.91
CA TYR A 80 -0.11 -8.24 26.07
C TYR A 80 -0.53 -6.96 26.79
N TYR A 81 0.33 -5.95 26.73
CA TYR A 81 0.05 -4.62 27.23
C TYR A 81 0.57 -3.55 26.29
N LEU A 82 -0.20 -2.47 26.15
CA LEU A 82 0.24 -1.23 25.52
C LEU A 82 0.78 -0.30 26.61
N SER A 83 2.04 0.13 26.46
CA SER A 83 2.63 1.13 27.35
C SER A 83 2.40 2.54 26.79
N ILE A 84 1.95 3.47 27.62
CA ILE A 84 1.73 4.87 27.25
C ILE A 84 2.53 5.77 28.17
N GLY A 85 3.42 6.56 27.61
CA GLY A 85 4.43 7.32 28.36
C GLY A 85 4.93 8.58 27.65
N GLY A 86 6.17 8.93 27.95
CA GLY A 86 6.79 10.18 27.50
C GLY A 86 6.30 11.41 28.30
N LEU A 87 6.08 12.52 27.60
CA LEU A 87 5.71 13.84 28.12
C LEU A 87 4.21 13.92 28.44
N VAL A 88 3.74 12.98 29.27
CA VAL A 88 2.36 12.87 29.78
C VAL A 88 2.34 12.92 31.31
N GLU A 89 1.24 13.40 31.89
CA GLU A 89 1.10 13.52 33.34
C GLU A 89 0.89 12.16 34.02
N LYS A 90 0.17 11.25 33.35
CA LYS A 90 -0.27 9.97 33.93
C LYS A 90 0.13 8.81 33.02
N PRO A 91 1.40 8.38 33.00
CA PRO A 91 1.81 7.19 32.27
C PRO A 91 0.96 5.98 32.67
N LYS A 92 0.57 5.16 31.70
CA LYS A 92 -0.30 4.00 31.91
C LYS A 92 0.22 2.80 31.14
N LYS A 93 -0.11 1.62 31.65
CA LYS A 93 0.04 0.35 30.93
C LYS A 93 -1.34 -0.29 30.85
N LEU A 94 -1.85 -0.49 29.64
CA LEU A 94 -3.22 -0.93 29.39
C LEU A 94 -3.22 -2.32 28.77
N SER A 95 -4.05 -3.22 29.29
CA SER A 95 -4.29 -4.51 28.62
C SER A 95 -5.12 -4.31 27.35
N LEU A 96 -5.17 -5.32 26.48
CA LEU A 96 -6.07 -5.28 25.32
C LEU A 96 -7.55 -5.10 25.74
N ASP A 97 -7.95 -5.72 26.85
CA ASP A 97 -9.31 -5.61 27.38
C ASP A 97 -9.61 -4.20 27.90
N ASP A 98 -8.64 -3.51 28.49
CA ASP A 98 -8.82 -2.10 28.89
C ASP A 98 -9.02 -1.19 27.67
N ILE A 99 -8.31 -1.45 26.58
CA ILE A 99 -8.48 -0.71 25.32
C ILE A 99 -9.86 -0.99 24.72
N LYS A 100 -10.34 -2.25 24.79
CA LYS A 100 -11.69 -2.62 24.31
C LYS A 100 -12.83 -2.04 25.14
N LYS A 101 -12.58 -1.61 26.38
CA LYS A 101 -13.57 -0.90 27.22
C LYS A 101 -13.78 0.57 26.78
N LEU A 102 -12.85 1.15 26.02
CA LEU A 102 -13.06 2.47 25.42
C LEU A 102 -14.17 2.41 24.36
N PRO A 103 -14.82 3.56 24.02
CA PRO A 103 -15.79 3.61 22.95
C PRO A 103 -15.20 3.07 21.64
N LYS A 104 -15.89 2.09 21.04
CA LYS A 104 -15.50 1.49 19.76
C LYS A 104 -16.04 2.33 18.60
N TYR A 105 -15.17 2.61 17.65
CA TYR A 105 -15.51 3.27 16.39
C TYR A 105 -15.12 2.37 15.22
N ASN A 106 -15.87 2.50 14.13
CA ASN A 106 -15.56 1.87 12.85
C ASN A 106 -15.23 2.96 11.83
N VAL A 107 -14.04 2.89 11.25
CA VAL A 107 -13.55 3.87 10.26
C VAL A 107 -13.19 3.13 8.98
N THR A 108 -13.90 3.43 7.89
CA THR A 108 -13.49 2.97 6.56
C THR A 108 -12.31 3.81 6.10
N ALA A 109 -11.15 3.21 5.92
CA ALA A 109 -9.94 3.92 5.47
C ALA A 109 -9.09 3.07 4.54
N THR A 110 -8.57 3.73 3.50
CA THR A 110 -7.60 3.16 2.58
C THR A 110 -6.20 3.38 3.11
N LEU A 111 -5.42 2.29 3.23
CA LEU A 111 -3.98 2.39 3.45
C LEU A 111 -3.28 2.31 2.10
N GLN A 112 -2.49 3.33 1.76
CA GLN A 112 -1.63 3.33 0.59
C GLN A 112 -0.16 3.32 1.01
N CYS A 113 0.61 2.36 0.50
CA CYS A 113 2.06 2.36 0.68
C CYS A 113 2.68 3.54 -0.09
N ALA A 114 3.64 4.24 0.52
CA ALA A 114 4.38 5.29 -0.18
C ALA A 114 5.11 4.77 -1.43
N GLY A 115 5.49 3.49 -1.45
CA GLY A 115 6.13 2.83 -2.58
C GLY A 115 5.17 2.32 -3.66
N ASN A 116 3.85 2.57 -3.55
CA ASN A 116 2.90 2.15 -4.58
C ASN A 116 3.35 2.64 -5.97
N ARG A 117 3.25 1.78 -6.99
CA ARG A 117 3.68 2.04 -8.38
C ARG A 117 5.19 2.30 -8.57
N ARG A 118 6.04 1.90 -7.62
CA ARG A 118 7.50 2.06 -7.69
C ARG A 118 8.12 1.43 -8.94
N THR A 119 7.64 0.28 -9.38
CA THR A 119 8.26 -0.48 -10.48
C THR A 119 8.35 0.36 -11.74
N ALA A 120 7.30 1.12 -12.09
CA ALA A 120 7.34 2.00 -13.25
C ALA A 120 8.33 3.15 -13.11
N MET A 121 8.56 3.67 -11.89
CA MET A 121 9.61 4.65 -11.66
C MET A 121 11.01 4.04 -11.88
N SER A 122 11.20 2.79 -11.45
CA SER A 122 12.45 2.04 -11.66
C SER A 122 12.76 1.78 -13.13
N LYS A 123 11.75 1.66 -14.00
CA LYS A 123 11.91 1.50 -15.46
C LYS A 123 12.56 2.73 -16.12
N ILE A 124 12.35 3.93 -15.57
CA ILE A 124 12.97 5.17 -16.07
C ILE A 124 14.42 5.26 -15.61
N ARG A 125 14.63 5.12 -14.31
CA ARG A 125 15.95 5.10 -13.68
C ARG A 125 15.84 4.26 -12.41
N ALA A 126 16.75 3.31 -12.25
CA ALA A 126 16.71 2.35 -11.16
C ALA A 126 16.64 3.04 -9.78
N VAL A 127 15.75 2.52 -8.93
CA VAL A 127 15.54 2.99 -7.54
C VAL A 127 15.78 1.83 -6.57
N ARG A 128 16.14 2.13 -5.32
CA ARG A 128 16.29 1.08 -4.29
C ARG A 128 14.99 0.90 -3.51
N GLY A 129 14.45 -0.31 -3.53
CA GLY A 129 13.29 -0.72 -2.73
C GLY A 129 12.55 -1.91 -3.34
N VAL A 130 11.64 -2.51 -2.59
CA VAL A 130 10.75 -3.58 -3.07
C VAL A 130 9.99 -3.09 -4.31
N GLY A 131 10.00 -3.87 -5.39
CA GLY A 131 9.25 -3.57 -6.61
C GLY A 131 7.76 -3.71 -6.34
N TRP A 132 7.01 -2.64 -6.59
CA TRP A 132 5.56 -2.59 -6.40
C TRP A 132 4.89 -2.20 -7.71
N ASP A 133 3.82 -2.90 -8.05
CA ASP A 133 2.92 -2.53 -9.14
C ASP A 133 1.87 -1.53 -8.61
N VAL A 134 0.68 -1.51 -9.21
CA VAL A 134 -0.42 -0.59 -8.86
C VAL A 134 -1.23 -1.01 -7.64
N ALA A 135 -0.98 -2.19 -7.05
CA ALA A 135 -1.87 -2.81 -6.07
C ALA A 135 -1.35 -2.74 -4.63
N THR A 136 -0.43 -1.82 -4.31
CA THR A 136 0.11 -1.67 -2.95
C THR A 136 -0.71 -0.69 -2.11
N LEU A 137 -2.02 -0.93 -2.09
CA LEU A 137 -3.02 -0.25 -1.28
C LEU A 137 -4.21 -1.18 -1.02
N GLY A 138 -5.05 -0.85 -0.05
CA GLY A 138 -6.29 -1.57 0.20
C GLY A 138 -7.22 -0.76 1.11
N ASN A 139 -8.52 -0.99 0.97
CA ASN A 139 -9.55 -0.30 1.73
C ASN A 139 -10.24 -1.26 2.70
N ALA A 140 -10.31 -0.89 3.98
CA ALA A 140 -10.88 -1.74 5.01
C ALA A 140 -11.69 -0.93 6.01
N ILE A 141 -12.59 -1.62 6.72
CA ILE A 141 -13.28 -1.07 7.89
C ILE A 141 -12.47 -1.42 9.12
N TRP A 142 -11.86 -0.42 9.75
CA TRP A 142 -11.03 -0.59 10.93
C TRP A 142 -11.87 -0.36 12.18
N GLY A 143 -11.91 -1.35 13.08
CA GLY A 143 -12.63 -1.29 14.33
C GLY A 143 -11.69 -1.13 15.51
N GLY A 144 -11.90 -0.12 16.35
CA GLY A 144 -10.97 0.19 17.44
C GLY A 144 -11.39 1.34 18.34
N ALA A 145 -10.53 1.66 19.30
CA ALA A 145 -10.66 2.86 20.12
C ALA A 145 -10.01 4.06 19.41
N LYS A 146 -10.56 5.27 19.55
CA LYS A 146 -9.88 6.48 19.08
C LYS A 146 -8.63 6.74 19.92
N LEU A 147 -7.55 7.11 19.25
CA LEU A 147 -6.31 7.50 19.94
C LEU A 147 -6.55 8.71 20.84
N SER A 148 -7.37 9.66 20.40
CA SER A 148 -7.74 10.84 21.19
C SER A 148 -8.40 10.46 22.51
N ASP A 149 -9.30 9.48 22.53
CA ASP A 149 -9.98 9.01 23.76
C ASP A 149 -9.01 8.33 24.72
N LEU A 150 -8.03 7.58 24.20
CA LEU A 150 -6.97 7.01 25.04
C LEU A 150 -6.05 8.10 25.61
N LEU A 151 -5.70 9.11 24.81
CA LEU A 151 -4.82 10.21 25.23
C LEU A 151 -5.46 11.06 26.34
N GLU A 152 -6.79 11.24 26.29
CA GLU A 152 -7.56 11.88 27.37
C GLU A 152 -7.38 11.13 28.71
N LEU A 153 -7.36 9.79 28.71
CA LEU A 153 -7.15 8.99 29.92
C LEU A 153 -5.79 9.18 30.60
N VAL A 154 -4.78 9.63 29.84
CA VAL A 154 -3.42 9.90 30.35
C VAL A 154 -3.17 11.40 30.57
N GLY A 155 -4.22 12.23 30.48
CA GLY A 155 -4.17 13.66 30.79
C GLY A 155 -3.80 14.55 29.60
N VAL A 156 -3.92 14.07 28.36
CA VAL A 156 -3.72 14.89 27.16
C VAL A 156 -5.08 15.20 26.55
N SER A 157 -5.54 16.44 26.71
CA SER A 157 -6.87 16.85 26.26
C SER A 157 -7.04 16.79 24.74
N TYR A 158 -8.29 16.65 24.29
CA TYR A 158 -8.63 16.82 22.87
C TYR A 158 -8.11 18.13 22.28
N HIS A 159 -7.73 18.09 21.00
CA HIS A 159 -7.20 19.24 20.24
C HIS A 159 -5.92 19.87 20.82
N THR A 160 -5.16 19.12 21.61
CA THR A 160 -3.86 19.56 22.13
C THR A 160 -2.78 19.46 21.05
N ALA A 161 -2.18 20.60 20.70
CA ALA A 161 -1.00 20.62 19.82
C ALA A 161 0.31 20.43 20.59
N ILE A 162 0.38 20.92 21.83
CA ILE A 162 1.55 20.81 22.70
C ILE A 162 1.08 20.55 24.14
N THR A 163 1.64 19.54 24.81
CA THR A 163 1.35 19.29 26.25
C THR A 163 2.03 20.33 27.15
N SER A 164 1.60 20.42 28.41
CA SER A 164 2.24 21.24 29.44
C SER A 164 3.73 20.87 29.67
N LEU A 165 4.10 19.64 29.33
CA LEU A 165 5.47 19.11 29.40
C LEU A 165 6.26 19.27 28.10
N GLY A 166 5.72 19.98 27.09
CA GLY A 166 6.40 20.30 25.84
C GLY A 166 6.28 19.23 24.74
N GLY A 167 5.45 18.20 24.92
CA GLY A 167 5.27 17.14 23.94
C GLY A 167 4.45 17.59 22.72
N LYS A 168 4.93 17.34 21.51
CA LYS A 168 4.35 17.82 20.23
C LYS A 168 4.03 16.69 19.24
N HIS A 169 4.48 15.47 19.51
CA HIS A 169 4.28 14.30 18.66
C HIS A 169 3.88 13.08 19.47
N ALA A 170 3.14 12.16 18.86
CA ALA A 170 2.89 10.81 19.37
C ALA A 170 3.75 9.82 18.57
N GLU A 171 4.76 9.22 19.20
CA GLU A 171 5.56 8.11 18.66
C GLU A 171 4.87 6.78 18.95
N PHE A 172 4.86 5.91 17.94
CA PHE A 172 4.34 4.56 17.99
C PHE A 172 5.51 3.61 17.78
N THR A 173 5.76 2.74 18.75
CA THR A 173 6.80 1.72 18.70
C THR A 173 6.15 0.35 18.55
N SER A 174 6.55 -0.38 17.51
CA SER A 174 6.23 -1.78 17.29
C SER A 174 7.11 -2.68 18.17
N ILE A 175 6.75 -3.96 18.30
CA ILE A 175 7.61 -4.99 18.91
C ILE A 175 8.43 -5.80 17.91
N ASP A 176 8.21 -5.59 16.61
CA ASP A 176 8.95 -6.30 15.56
C ASP A 176 10.45 -6.00 15.61
N GLN A 177 11.24 -6.74 14.83
CA GLN A 177 12.68 -6.52 14.73
C GLN A 177 13.04 -6.23 13.28
N CYS A 178 13.53 -5.02 13.02
CA CYS A 178 13.87 -4.55 11.70
C CYS A 178 15.40 -4.59 11.50
N PRO A 179 15.91 -5.17 10.39
CA PRO A 179 17.33 -5.08 10.05
C PRO A 179 17.84 -3.63 9.94
N GLU A 180 17.02 -2.72 9.44
CA GLU A 180 17.37 -1.29 9.30
C GLU A 180 17.58 -0.58 10.65
N GLU A 181 17.07 -1.14 11.74
CA GLU A 181 17.24 -0.66 13.11
C GLU A 181 18.19 -1.57 13.92
N ASN A 182 19.04 -2.35 13.24
CA ASN A 182 19.96 -3.32 13.85
C ASN A 182 19.27 -4.31 14.80
N GLY A 183 18.08 -4.79 14.43
CA GLY A 183 17.24 -5.64 15.28
C GLY A 183 16.32 -4.88 16.23
N GLY A 184 16.36 -3.55 16.20
CA GLY A 184 15.40 -2.68 16.90
C GLY A 184 14.03 -2.60 16.22
N PRO A 185 13.05 -1.97 16.88
CA PRO A 185 11.66 -1.97 16.43
C PRO A 185 11.35 -0.97 15.32
N TYR A 186 10.31 -1.27 14.54
CA TYR A 186 9.71 -0.28 13.66
C TYR A 186 9.09 0.86 14.47
N LYS A 187 9.42 2.11 14.11
CA LYS A 187 8.86 3.30 14.74
C LYS A 187 8.34 4.30 13.72
N ALA A 188 7.25 4.96 14.07
CA ALA A 188 6.76 6.15 13.37
C ALA A 188 6.15 7.13 14.36
N SER A 189 5.93 8.38 13.96
CA SER A 189 5.18 9.33 14.77
C SER A 189 4.23 10.16 13.92
N ILE A 190 3.22 10.74 14.57
CA ILE A 190 2.35 11.77 14.00
C ILE A 190 2.38 13.02 14.89
N PRO A 191 2.06 14.20 14.34
CA PRO A 191 1.82 15.41 15.13
C PRO A 191 0.75 15.18 16.22
N LEU A 192 0.93 15.79 17.39
CA LEU A 192 0.02 15.61 18.53
C LEU A 192 -1.35 16.23 18.28
N ASP A 193 -1.42 17.33 17.54
CA ASP A 193 -2.68 17.94 17.12
C ASP A 193 -3.53 16.97 16.27
N GLN A 194 -2.90 16.17 15.40
CA GLN A 194 -3.56 15.10 14.67
C GLN A 194 -3.98 13.95 15.59
N ALA A 195 -3.11 13.53 16.51
CA ALA A 195 -3.37 12.43 17.44
C ALA A 195 -4.52 12.70 18.41
N THR A 196 -4.68 13.96 18.83
CA THR A 196 -5.69 14.41 19.80
C THR A 196 -6.95 14.97 19.16
N ASN A 197 -7.01 15.09 17.84
CA ASN A 197 -8.18 15.58 17.11
C ASN A 197 -9.15 14.42 16.80
N PRO A 198 -10.35 14.37 17.40
CA PRO A 198 -11.32 13.31 17.14
C PRO A 198 -11.76 13.23 15.67
N ALA A 199 -11.69 14.33 14.90
CA ALA A 199 -12.09 14.38 13.50
C ALA A 199 -11.03 13.82 12.52
N ALA A 200 -9.80 13.58 13.00
CA ALA A 200 -8.74 12.92 12.26
C ALA A 200 -8.90 11.38 12.26
N ASP A 201 -9.80 10.85 13.10
CA ASP A 201 -10.16 9.43 13.16
C ASP A 201 -8.96 8.47 13.32
N VAL A 202 -7.91 8.90 14.02
CA VAL A 202 -6.77 8.02 14.34
C VAL A 202 -7.24 6.94 15.30
N LEU A 203 -7.08 5.67 14.91
CA LEU A 203 -7.55 4.52 15.69
C LEU A 203 -6.41 3.67 16.21
N LEU A 204 -6.62 3.12 17.41
CA LEU A 204 -6.01 1.90 17.88
C LEU A 204 -6.93 0.74 17.50
N ALA A 205 -6.68 0.17 16.33
CA ALA A 205 -7.51 -0.87 15.74
C ALA A 205 -7.13 -2.25 16.27
N TYR A 206 -8.13 -3.01 16.69
CA TYR A 206 -8.05 -4.43 17.06
C TYR A 206 -8.94 -5.31 16.16
N GLU A 207 -9.74 -4.69 15.29
CA GLU A 207 -10.54 -5.35 14.26
C GLU A 207 -10.29 -4.77 12.86
N MET A 208 -10.46 -5.62 11.85
CA MET A 208 -10.41 -5.29 10.44
C MET A 208 -11.52 -6.05 9.71
N ASN A 209 -12.38 -5.32 9.01
CA ASN A 209 -13.55 -5.83 8.30
C ASN A 209 -14.52 -6.63 9.21
N GLY A 210 -14.70 -6.18 10.46
CA GLY A 210 -15.58 -6.82 11.44
C GLY A 210 -15.00 -8.05 12.14
N GLU A 211 -13.80 -8.47 11.76
CA GLU A 211 -13.09 -9.61 12.33
C GLU A 211 -11.87 -9.17 13.14
N VAL A 212 -11.40 -10.01 14.05
CA VAL A 212 -10.14 -9.78 14.76
C VAL A 212 -8.99 -9.65 13.76
N LEU A 213 -8.06 -8.71 14.02
CA LEU A 213 -6.88 -8.52 13.18
C LEU A 213 -6.14 -9.84 12.93
N LYS A 214 -5.69 -10.03 11.68
CA LYS A 214 -4.73 -11.09 11.35
C LYS A 214 -3.31 -10.67 11.74
N ARG A 215 -2.43 -11.65 11.98
CA ARG A 215 -1.02 -11.42 12.33
C ARG A 215 -0.31 -10.51 11.33
N ASP A 216 -0.44 -10.74 10.02
CA ASP A 216 0.17 -9.88 8.98
C ASP A 216 -0.24 -8.39 9.06
N HIS A 217 -1.43 -8.13 9.61
CA HIS A 217 -2.03 -6.81 9.69
C HIS A 217 -1.94 -6.19 11.09
N GLY A 218 -1.18 -6.79 12.02
CA GLY A 218 -0.85 -6.13 13.29
C GLY A 218 -1.58 -6.66 14.52
N TYR A 219 -2.12 -7.88 14.50
CA TYR A 219 -2.68 -8.50 15.70
C TYR A 219 -1.70 -8.49 16.89
N PRO A 220 -2.10 -8.09 18.11
CA PRO A 220 -3.48 -7.80 18.51
C PRO A 220 -3.94 -6.36 18.29
N LEU A 221 -3.01 -5.42 18.11
CA LEU A 221 -3.31 -3.99 18.07
C LEU A 221 -2.38 -3.26 17.10
N ARG A 222 -2.96 -2.37 16.31
CA ARG A 222 -2.22 -1.47 15.43
C ARG A 222 -2.75 -0.05 15.51
N VAL A 223 -1.94 0.90 15.05
CA VAL A 223 -2.42 2.24 14.70
C VAL A 223 -2.95 2.25 13.27
N ILE A 224 -4.04 2.96 13.05
CA ILE A 224 -4.53 3.40 11.74
C ILE A 224 -4.55 4.92 11.74
N VAL A 225 -3.84 5.52 10.79
CA VAL A 225 -3.78 6.97 10.59
C VAL A 225 -4.42 7.30 9.24
N PRO A 226 -5.73 7.60 9.19
CA PRO A 226 -6.42 7.86 7.93
C PRO A 226 -5.84 9.05 7.16
N GLY A 227 -5.85 8.97 5.82
CA GLY A 227 -5.35 10.04 4.95
C GLY A 227 -3.82 10.25 4.97
N VAL A 228 -3.07 9.39 5.65
CA VAL A 228 -1.61 9.41 5.75
C VAL A 228 -1.03 8.16 5.08
N ILE A 229 0.22 8.22 4.60
CA ILE A 229 0.89 7.05 4.04
C ILE A 229 0.88 5.87 5.04
N GLY A 230 0.73 4.65 4.51
CA GLY A 230 0.58 3.45 5.34
C GLY A 230 1.74 3.18 6.31
N ALA A 231 2.93 3.75 6.06
CA ALA A 231 4.09 3.66 6.94
C ALA A 231 3.82 4.19 8.36
N ARG A 232 2.92 5.15 8.54
CA ARG A 232 2.63 5.73 9.87
C ARG A 232 1.60 4.93 10.67
N SER A 233 0.93 3.97 10.03
CA SER A 233 -0.02 3.05 10.66
C SER A 233 0.72 1.84 11.23
N VAL A 234 1.46 2.05 12.32
CA VAL A 234 2.35 1.04 12.95
C VAL A 234 1.56 -0.19 13.39
N LYS A 235 2.11 -1.38 13.13
CA LYS A 235 1.53 -2.69 13.47
C LYS A 235 2.20 -3.24 14.73
N TRP A 236 1.53 -4.18 15.42
CA TRP A 236 2.06 -4.89 16.59
C TRP A 236 2.55 -3.93 17.67
N LEU A 237 1.65 -2.99 18.01
CA LEU A 237 1.98 -1.83 18.83
C LEU A 237 2.39 -2.26 20.24
N ASP A 238 3.54 -1.79 20.71
CA ASP A 238 4.07 -2.06 22.06
C ASP A 238 3.97 -0.81 22.95
N GLN A 239 4.29 0.36 22.37
CA GLN A 239 4.37 1.61 23.12
C GLN A 239 3.88 2.82 22.33
N ILE A 240 3.27 3.75 23.04
CA ILE A 240 2.93 5.11 22.58
C ILE A 240 3.60 6.12 23.51
N ASP A 241 4.52 6.93 22.98
CA ASP A 241 5.14 8.00 23.76
C ASP A 241 4.77 9.36 23.19
N ILE A 242 4.41 10.29 24.08
CA ILE A 242 4.35 11.69 23.71
C ILE A 242 5.75 12.28 23.81
N ILE A 243 6.28 12.82 22.71
CA ILE A 243 7.65 13.29 22.61
C ILE A 243 7.71 14.72 22.05
N GLU A 244 8.80 15.43 22.34
CA GLU A 244 8.96 16.85 21.99
C GLU A 244 9.16 17.07 20.48
N GLU A 245 9.91 16.17 19.84
CA GLU A 245 10.25 16.23 18.41
C GLU A 245 9.74 14.98 17.70
N GLU A 246 9.69 15.01 16.37
CA GLU A 246 9.31 13.84 15.59
C GLU A 246 10.20 12.62 15.93
N SER A 247 9.66 11.41 15.77
CA SER A 247 10.38 10.17 16.03
C SER A 247 11.73 10.14 15.30
N GLN A 248 12.77 9.76 16.04
CA GLN A 248 14.14 9.66 15.54
C GLN A 248 14.46 8.31 14.89
N GLY A 249 13.47 7.41 14.79
CA GLY A 249 13.63 6.10 14.14
C GLY A 249 14.03 6.21 12.67
N PHE A 250 14.72 5.19 12.17
CA PHE A 250 15.22 5.08 10.80
C PHE A 250 14.12 5.37 9.77
N PHE A 251 12.93 4.79 9.94
CA PHE A 251 11.82 4.95 8.99
C PHE A 251 11.14 6.33 9.02
N MET A 252 11.47 7.18 9.98
CA MET A 252 11.05 8.58 10.00
C MET A 252 12.17 9.48 9.46
N GLN A 253 13.42 9.23 9.87
CA GLN A 253 14.54 10.11 9.60
C GLN A 253 15.27 9.80 8.30
N LYS A 254 15.40 8.52 7.95
CA LYS A 254 16.23 7.99 6.86
C LYS A 254 15.43 7.20 5.81
N ASP A 255 14.10 7.33 5.81
CA ASP A 255 13.23 6.79 4.77
C ASP A 255 11.94 7.61 4.62
N TYR A 256 11.11 7.27 3.63
CA TYR A 256 9.78 7.85 3.40
C TYR A 256 9.79 9.38 3.32
N LYS A 257 10.76 9.94 2.59
CA LYS A 257 10.91 11.37 2.30
C LYS A 257 10.95 11.60 0.80
N MET A 258 10.25 12.64 0.32
CA MET A 258 10.17 12.97 -1.10
C MET A 258 11.32 13.90 -1.51
N PHE A 259 12.28 13.39 -2.28
CA PHE A 259 13.41 14.15 -2.82
C PHE A 259 13.16 14.58 -4.27
N PRO A 260 13.78 15.68 -4.73
CA PRO A 260 13.72 16.06 -6.14
C PRO A 260 14.54 15.10 -7.03
N PRO A 261 14.30 15.08 -8.35
CA PRO A 261 14.99 14.17 -9.27
C PRO A 261 16.52 14.36 -9.36
N SER A 262 17.06 15.49 -8.91
CA SER A 262 18.49 15.78 -8.90
C SER A 262 19.26 15.09 -7.77
N VAL A 263 18.57 14.52 -6.78
CA VAL A 263 19.21 13.86 -5.63
C VAL A 263 19.40 12.37 -5.91
N ASP A 264 20.58 11.87 -5.60
CA ASP A 264 21.00 10.46 -5.70
C ASP A 264 21.63 9.99 -4.38
N TRP A 265 22.25 8.81 -4.38
CA TRP A 265 22.84 8.22 -3.17
C TRP A 265 24.14 8.87 -2.72
N ASP A 266 24.82 9.60 -3.61
CA ASP A 266 26.10 10.24 -3.32
C ASP A 266 25.91 11.64 -2.72
N ASN A 267 24.78 12.30 -3.02
CA ASN A 267 24.48 13.66 -2.57
C ASN A 267 23.27 13.80 -1.62
N ILE A 268 22.66 12.68 -1.21
CA ILE A 268 21.48 12.71 -0.34
C ILE A 268 21.77 13.31 1.04
N ASP A 269 20.97 14.32 1.39
CA ASP A 269 20.85 14.82 2.76
C ASP A 269 19.41 14.69 3.26
N TRP A 270 19.22 13.74 4.17
CA TRP A 270 17.93 13.40 4.77
C TRP A 270 17.29 14.55 5.57
N SER A 271 18.09 15.49 6.09
CA SER A 271 17.59 16.60 6.90
C SER A 271 16.87 17.66 6.07
N THR A 272 17.16 17.73 4.76
CA THR A 272 16.58 18.72 3.85
C THR A 272 15.09 18.47 3.57
N ARG A 273 14.57 17.29 3.90
CA ARG A 273 13.17 16.91 3.65
C ARG A 273 12.48 16.47 4.93
N LYS A 274 11.20 16.82 5.01
CA LYS A 274 10.32 16.37 6.09
C LYS A 274 9.81 14.95 5.81
N PRO A 275 9.55 14.14 6.86
CA PRO A 275 8.90 12.85 6.69
C PRO A 275 7.58 12.99 5.96
N GLN A 276 7.32 12.11 4.99
CA GLN A 276 6.05 12.12 4.27
C GLN A 276 4.93 11.68 5.21
N MET A 277 3.87 12.48 5.29
CA MET A 277 2.65 12.21 6.07
C MET A 277 1.48 11.99 5.11
N ASP A 278 0.77 13.06 4.74
CA ASP A 278 -0.24 13.09 3.67
C ASP A 278 0.35 12.56 2.33
N PHE A 279 -0.49 12.12 1.40
CA PHE A 279 -0.07 11.73 0.05
C PHE A 279 -0.93 12.41 -1.03
N PRO A 280 -0.33 12.74 -2.19
CA PRO A 280 -1.03 13.42 -3.27
C PRO A 280 -2.08 12.53 -3.94
N VAL A 281 -2.95 13.16 -4.74
CA VAL A 281 -3.93 12.46 -5.58
C VAL A 281 -3.27 11.38 -6.45
N GLN A 282 -3.90 10.22 -6.50
CA GLN A 282 -3.44 9.02 -7.19
C GLN A 282 -4.63 8.37 -7.90
N CYS A 283 -4.38 7.77 -9.07
CA CYS A 283 -5.27 6.78 -9.65
C CYS A 283 -4.49 5.74 -10.47
N ALA A 284 -5.09 4.57 -10.67
CA ALA A 284 -4.58 3.55 -11.58
C ALA A 284 -5.72 2.73 -12.19
N ILE A 285 -5.52 2.30 -13.44
CA ILE A 285 -6.40 1.35 -14.14
C ILE A 285 -6.04 -0.06 -13.65
N CYS A 286 -7.06 -0.84 -13.28
CA CYS A 286 -6.89 -2.19 -12.75
C CYS A 286 -7.69 -3.25 -13.50
N SER A 287 -8.68 -2.86 -14.33
CA SER A 287 -9.41 -3.80 -15.20
C SER A 287 -8.59 -4.34 -16.37
N LEU A 288 -7.39 -3.78 -16.57
CA LEU A 288 -6.49 -4.09 -17.68
C LEU A 288 -5.03 -4.16 -17.18
N GLU A 289 -4.21 -4.91 -17.90
CA GLU A 289 -2.77 -5.06 -17.66
C GLU A 289 -1.98 -3.99 -18.41
N ASP A 290 -0.70 -3.79 -18.11
CA ASP A 290 0.12 -2.82 -18.86
C ASP A 290 0.12 -3.07 -20.38
N THR A 291 -0.22 -4.26 -20.85
CA THR A 291 -0.45 -4.51 -22.28
C THR A 291 -1.55 -5.56 -22.44
N ASN A 292 -2.53 -5.29 -23.29
CA ASN A 292 -3.65 -6.18 -23.54
C ASN A 292 -3.86 -6.40 -25.04
N VAL A 293 -4.43 -7.55 -25.39
CA VAL A 293 -4.94 -7.82 -26.75
C VAL A 293 -6.44 -8.02 -26.62
N LEU A 294 -7.23 -7.07 -27.14
CA LEU A 294 -8.69 -7.05 -27.01
C LEU A 294 -9.35 -7.15 -28.38
N LYS A 295 -10.64 -7.48 -28.37
CA LYS A 295 -11.49 -7.38 -29.58
C LYS A 295 -11.87 -5.91 -29.76
N LYS A 296 -11.99 -5.49 -31.02
CA LYS A 296 -12.54 -4.16 -31.35
C LYS A 296 -13.95 -4.00 -30.78
N GLY A 297 -14.24 -2.80 -30.28
CA GLY A 297 -15.53 -2.40 -29.74
C GLY A 297 -15.42 -1.84 -28.33
N GLU A 298 -16.54 -1.88 -27.62
CA GLU A 298 -16.67 -1.32 -26.28
C GLU A 298 -15.86 -2.13 -25.24
N VAL A 299 -15.02 -1.43 -24.49
CA VAL A 299 -14.19 -1.96 -23.42
C VAL A 299 -14.49 -1.20 -22.14
N ILE A 300 -14.64 -1.93 -21.03
CA ILE A 300 -14.79 -1.33 -19.71
C ILE A 300 -13.42 -1.07 -19.10
N VAL A 301 -13.10 0.20 -18.89
CA VAL A 301 -11.92 0.65 -18.16
C VAL A 301 -12.35 1.00 -16.73
N ALA A 302 -11.76 0.33 -15.75
CA ALA A 302 -12.06 0.54 -14.34
C ALA A 302 -10.80 0.50 -13.48
N GLY A 303 -10.86 1.15 -12.33
CA GLY A 303 -9.74 1.30 -11.43
C GLY A 303 -10.11 2.03 -10.14
N TYR A 304 -9.09 2.49 -9.42
CA TYR A 304 -9.26 3.26 -8.19
C TYR A 304 -8.65 4.65 -8.32
N ALA A 305 -9.16 5.59 -7.52
CA ALA A 305 -8.57 6.89 -7.26
C ALA A 305 -8.61 7.20 -5.77
N VAL A 306 -7.59 7.88 -5.23
CA VAL A 306 -7.49 8.23 -3.81
C VAL A 306 -6.61 9.47 -3.62
N SER A 307 -6.91 10.29 -2.62
CA SER A 307 -6.05 11.38 -2.16
C SER A 307 -5.93 11.30 -0.64
N GLY A 308 -4.80 11.73 -0.09
CA GLY A 308 -4.61 11.78 1.36
C GLY A 308 -5.35 12.96 2.00
N GLY A 309 -5.11 13.17 3.29
CA GLY A 309 -5.65 14.32 4.03
C GLY A 309 -7.18 14.41 4.10
N GLY A 310 -7.90 13.36 3.71
CA GLY A 310 -9.37 13.31 3.71
C GLY A 310 -10.00 14.02 2.50
N ARG A 311 -9.20 14.30 1.46
CA ARG A 311 -9.68 14.91 0.22
C ARG A 311 -10.39 13.86 -0.63
N GLY A 312 -11.65 14.14 -0.97
CA GLY A 312 -12.40 13.32 -1.91
C GLY A 312 -11.83 13.41 -3.33
N ILE A 313 -12.21 12.48 -4.20
CA ILE A 313 -11.93 12.58 -5.63
C ILE A 313 -13.08 13.31 -6.30
N GLU A 314 -12.82 14.46 -6.93
CA GLU A 314 -13.82 15.29 -7.61
C GLU A 314 -14.04 14.87 -9.06
N ARG A 315 -13.02 14.35 -9.74
CA ARG A 315 -13.15 13.86 -11.11
C ARG A 315 -12.12 12.80 -11.43
N VAL A 316 -12.47 11.88 -12.32
CA VAL A 316 -11.52 10.98 -12.98
C VAL A 316 -11.74 11.10 -14.49
N ASP A 317 -10.67 11.44 -15.20
CA ASP A 317 -10.66 11.61 -16.64
C ASP A 317 -9.94 10.43 -17.29
N ILE A 318 -10.56 9.83 -18.32
CA ILE A 318 -10.00 8.73 -19.11
C ILE A 318 -9.79 9.20 -20.55
N SER A 319 -8.63 8.91 -21.10
CA SER A 319 -8.28 9.13 -22.50
C SER A 319 -8.00 7.80 -23.18
N VAL A 320 -8.35 7.67 -24.47
CA VAL A 320 -7.98 6.52 -25.33
C VAL A 320 -7.01 6.89 -26.47
N ASP A 321 -6.62 8.15 -26.59
CA ASP A 321 -5.79 8.69 -27.67
C ASP A 321 -4.44 9.25 -27.20
N GLY A 322 -3.95 8.77 -26.05
CA GLY A 322 -2.69 9.20 -25.46
C GLY A 322 -2.75 10.58 -24.79
N GLY A 323 -3.90 10.99 -24.27
CA GLY A 323 -4.10 12.17 -23.44
C GLY A 323 -4.55 13.42 -24.19
N LYS A 324 -5.00 13.28 -25.44
CA LYS A 324 -5.44 14.42 -26.27
C LYS A 324 -6.90 14.77 -26.00
N THR A 325 -7.75 13.77 -25.84
CA THR A 325 -9.17 13.94 -25.48
C THR A 325 -9.51 13.14 -24.23
N TRP A 326 -10.50 13.64 -23.48
CA TRP A 326 -10.83 13.12 -22.15
C TRP A 326 -12.33 12.90 -22.02
N LEU A 327 -12.69 11.73 -21.49
CA LEU A 327 -14.02 11.35 -21.07
C LEU A 327 -14.05 11.27 -19.54
N GLU A 328 -15.04 11.89 -18.90
CA GLU A 328 -15.23 11.73 -17.46
C GLU A 328 -15.74 10.33 -17.13
N ALA A 329 -15.07 9.64 -16.21
CA ALA A 329 -15.48 8.34 -15.72
C ALA A 329 -16.51 8.49 -14.59
N SER A 330 -17.47 7.55 -14.55
CA SER A 330 -18.34 7.39 -13.38
C SER A 330 -17.52 7.04 -12.14
N ARG A 331 -17.94 7.51 -10.97
CA ARG A 331 -17.26 7.33 -9.68
C ARG A 331 -18.21 6.73 -8.65
N CYS A 332 -17.74 5.78 -7.85
CA CYS A 332 -18.53 5.19 -6.77
C CYS A 332 -17.68 4.78 -5.56
N GLN A 333 -18.34 4.65 -4.41
CA GLN A 333 -17.81 4.00 -3.21
C GLN A 333 -18.70 2.80 -2.89
N LYS A 334 -19.80 3.06 -2.16
CA LYS A 334 -20.82 2.07 -1.81
C LYS A 334 -21.81 1.92 -2.97
N SER A 335 -22.26 0.69 -3.27
CA SER A 335 -23.12 0.40 -4.42
C SER A 335 -24.44 1.17 -4.45
N ASP A 336 -25.03 1.44 -3.28
CA ASP A 336 -26.37 2.03 -3.15
C ASP A 336 -26.36 3.51 -2.74
N VAL A 337 -25.19 4.13 -2.68
CA VAL A 337 -25.04 5.54 -2.27
C VAL A 337 -24.34 6.30 -3.39
N PRO A 338 -25.03 7.28 -4.03
CA PRO A 338 -24.38 8.17 -4.97
C PRO A 338 -23.18 8.85 -4.31
N TYR A 339 -22.01 8.69 -4.91
CA TYR A 339 -20.81 9.31 -4.39
C TYR A 339 -20.80 10.80 -4.75
N VAL A 340 -20.65 11.64 -3.72
CA VAL A 340 -20.45 13.08 -3.85
C VAL A 340 -19.22 13.45 -3.04
N SER A 341 -18.25 14.09 -3.68
CA SER A 341 -17.00 14.49 -3.03
C SER A 341 -17.29 15.43 -1.85
N CYS A 342 -16.60 15.23 -0.73
CA CYS A 342 -16.78 16.00 0.51
C CYS A 342 -18.19 15.96 1.15
N ASP A 343 -19.10 15.11 0.67
CA ASP A 343 -20.40 14.90 1.32
C ASP A 343 -20.25 14.05 2.59
N VAL A 344 -21.13 14.29 3.57
CA VAL A 344 -21.13 13.59 4.87
C VAL A 344 -21.37 12.08 4.73
N LYS A 345 -22.02 11.64 3.65
CA LYS A 345 -22.31 10.23 3.35
C LYS A 345 -21.14 9.52 2.68
N SER A 346 -20.17 10.27 2.17
CA SER A 346 -18.97 9.75 1.54
C SER A 346 -17.91 9.40 2.57
N ASP A 347 -17.21 8.30 2.34
CA ASP A 347 -16.12 7.86 3.21
C ASP A 347 -14.86 8.64 2.82
N LYS A 348 -14.63 9.78 3.49
CA LYS A 348 -13.53 10.73 3.18
C LYS A 348 -12.11 10.14 3.21
N TRP A 349 -11.92 9.03 3.93
CA TRP A 349 -10.62 8.36 4.08
C TRP A 349 -10.43 7.18 3.13
N ALA A 350 -11.45 6.85 2.35
CA ALA A 350 -11.46 5.70 1.46
C ALA A 350 -11.21 6.11 0.01
N TRP A 351 -10.69 5.19 -0.77
CA TRP A 351 -10.61 5.33 -2.22
C TRP A 351 -12.00 5.50 -2.85
N VAL A 352 -11.98 5.83 -4.13
CA VAL A 352 -13.14 5.95 -5.00
C VAL A 352 -12.86 5.07 -6.21
N PHE A 353 -13.78 4.17 -6.53
CA PHE A 353 -13.69 3.41 -7.78
C PHE A 353 -14.18 4.25 -8.93
N PHE A 354 -13.55 4.07 -10.09
CA PHE A 354 -13.98 4.71 -11.32
C PHE A 354 -14.23 3.68 -12.41
N LYS A 355 -15.14 4.00 -13.33
CA LYS A 355 -15.45 3.16 -14.50
C LYS A 355 -15.92 4.01 -15.68
N ALA A 356 -15.45 3.68 -16.88
CA ALA A 356 -16.01 4.17 -18.13
C ALA A 356 -16.07 3.05 -19.19
N ALA A 357 -17.10 3.09 -20.03
CA ALA A 357 -17.13 2.35 -21.28
C ALA A 357 -16.46 3.19 -22.36
N VAL A 358 -15.46 2.64 -23.04
CA VAL A 358 -14.72 3.32 -24.09
C VAL A 358 -14.69 2.45 -25.34
N ASP A 359 -14.85 3.06 -26.51
CA ASP A 359 -14.77 2.36 -27.79
C ASP A 359 -13.32 2.29 -28.27
N ILE A 360 -12.82 1.07 -28.47
CA ILE A 360 -11.46 0.83 -28.99
C ILE A 360 -11.57 0.31 -30.43
N SER A 361 -11.33 1.20 -31.39
CA SER A 361 -11.34 0.86 -32.81
C SER A 361 -9.99 0.37 -33.31
N ASP A 362 -8.88 0.89 -32.80
CA ASP A 362 -7.52 0.64 -33.29
C ASP A 362 -6.53 0.56 -32.12
N ASP A 363 -5.23 0.55 -32.40
CA ASP A 363 -4.21 0.52 -31.36
C ASP A 363 -4.25 1.82 -30.54
N SER A 364 -4.64 1.69 -29.28
CA SER A 364 -4.91 2.82 -28.39
C SER A 364 -4.00 2.81 -27.17
N THR A 365 -3.71 4.01 -26.66
CA THR A 365 -3.06 4.23 -25.36
C THR A 365 -4.10 4.77 -24.40
N ILE A 366 -4.48 3.94 -23.42
CA ILE A 366 -5.46 4.33 -22.41
C ILE A 366 -4.73 4.97 -21.22
N ILE A 367 -5.18 6.15 -20.83
CA ILE A 367 -4.64 6.94 -19.72
C ILE A 367 -5.78 7.31 -18.79
N ALA A 368 -5.54 7.23 -17.47
CA ALA A 368 -6.46 7.74 -16.46
C ALA A 368 -5.73 8.76 -15.57
N LYS A 369 -6.43 9.84 -15.20
CA LYS A 369 -5.97 10.82 -14.19
C LYS A 369 -7.12 11.25 -13.30
N ALA A 370 -6.83 11.48 -12.02
CA ALA A 370 -7.79 11.97 -11.05
C ALA A 370 -7.50 13.44 -10.66
N VAL A 371 -8.57 14.11 -10.21
CA VAL A 371 -8.57 15.43 -9.60
C VAL A 371 -9.23 15.32 -8.23
N ASP A 372 -8.57 15.78 -7.17
CA ASP A 372 -9.15 15.75 -5.83
C ASP A 372 -10.05 16.96 -5.55
N SER A 373 -10.72 16.97 -4.39
CA SER A 373 -11.64 18.04 -3.96
C SER A 373 -10.96 19.40 -3.76
N SER A 374 -9.63 19.45 -3.72
CA SER A 374 -8.83 20.68 -3.67
C SER A 374 -8.23 21.03 -5.04
N ALA A 375 -8.73 20.39 -6.11
CA ALA A 375 -8.26 20.55 -7.48
C ALA A 375 -6.77 20.19 -7.69
N ASN A 376 -6.17 19.40 -6.80
CA ASN A 376 -4.84 18.86 -7.08
C ASN A 376 -4.93 17.86 -8.24
N VAL A 377 -3.86 17.81 -9.04
CA VAL A 377 -3.77 16.97 -10.24
C VAL A 377 -2.54 16.06 -10.19
N GLN A 378 -2.60 14.98 -10.97
CA GLN A 378 -1.46 14.10 -11.18
C GLN A 378 -0.46 14.68 -12.19
N PRO A 379 0.86 14.56 -11.96
CA PRO A 379 1.88 15.02 -12.88
C PRO A 379 1.93 14.13 -14.12
N GLU A 380 2.04 14.71 -15.32
CA GLU A 380 1.99 13.95 -16.59
C GLU A 380 3.10 12.88 -16.71
N ARG A 381 4.29 13.17 -16.18
CA ARG A 381 5.51 12.40 -16.44
C ARG A 381 6.15 11.87 -15.17
N VAL A 382 6.70 10.66 -15.23
CA VAL A 382 7.43 10.06 -14.11
C VAL A 382 8.73 10.82 -13.85
N GLU A 383 9.39 11.31 -14.90
CA GLU A 383 10.69 11.96 -14.82
C GLU A 383 10.66 13.23 -13.97
N THR A 384 9.53 13.96 -13.98
CA THR A 384 9.36 15.19 -13.19
C THR A 384 9.24 14.93 -11.70
N ILE A 385 8.84 13.71 -11.32
CA ILE A 385 8.65 13.29 -9.92
C ILE A 385 9.55 12.13 -9.51
N TRP A 386 10.51 11.74 -10.36
CA TRP A 386 11.42 10.67 -10.03
C TRP A 386 12.16 11.01 -8.74
N ASN A 387 12.34 10.03 -7.86
CA ASN A 387 13.14 10.17 -6.65
C ASN A 387 13.85 8.85 -6.34
N LEU A 388 15.01 8.94 -5.68
CA LEU A 388 15.91 7.82 -5.41
C LEU A 388 15.28 6.66 -4.60
N ARG A 389 14.23 6.94 -3.82
CA ARG A 389 13.48 5.95 -3.01
C ARG A 389 12.31 5.32 -3.76
N GLY A 390 11.99 5.83 -4.95
CA GLY A 390 10.88 5.33 -5.74
C GLY A 390 9.54 5.42 -5.01
N ILE A 391 9.29 6.51 -4.28
CA ILE A 391 8.03 6.73 -3.57
C ILE A 391 7.14 7.74 -4.33
N LEU A 392 5.84 7.74 -4.02
CA LEU A 392 4.86 8.70 -4.54
C LEU A 392 4.81 8.77 -6.07
N ASN A 393 4.89 7.62 -6.76
CA ASN A 393 4.62 7.60 -8.19
C ASN A 393 3.13 7.80 -8.45
N THR A 394 2.75 9.04 -8.75
CA THR A 394 1.38 9.44 -9.09
C THR A 394 1.21 9.82 -10.55
N SER A 395 2.15 9.47 -11.44
CA SER A 395 2.02 9.76 -12.87
C SER A 395 0.83 9.00 -13.50
N PRO A 396 0.10 9.56 -14.47
CA PRO A 396 -0.98 8.87 -15.18
C PRO A 396 -0.44 7.82 -16.18
N GLY A 397 0.88 7.66 -16.27
CA GLY A 397 1.57 6.71 -17.13
C GLY A 397 1.73 7.24 -18.54
N ASP A 398 2.92 7.75 -18.88
CA ASP A 398 3.44 7.65 -20.25
C ASP A 398 4.97 7.81 -20.34
N LYS A 399 5.54 7.21 -21.40
CA LYS A 399 6.96 7.12 -21.80
C LYS A 399 7.88 6.37 -20.83
N GLY A 400 7.32 5.33 -20.20
CA GLY A 400 8.05 4.37 -19.38
C GLY A 400 7.18 3.19 -18.92
N TRP A 401 6.34 2.66 -19.81
CA TRP A 401 5.58 1.41 -19.64
C TRP A 401 4.61 1.36 -18.44
N MET A 402 3.60 2.23 -18.47
CA MET A 402 2.28 1.98 -17.87
C MET A 402 1.20 2.49 -18.85
N THR A 403 1.42 2.21 -20.14
CA THR A 403 0.47 2.47 -21.24
C THR A 403 -0.28 1.19 -21.50
N HIS A 404 -1.58 1.13 -21.22
CA HIS A 404 -2.39 -0.01 -21.62
C HIS A 404 -2.50 -0.03 -23.15
N HIS A 405 -1.53 -0.67 -23.80
CA HIS A 405 -1.58 -0.87 -25.24
C HIS A 405 -2.63 -1.93 -25.52
N VAL A 406 -3.67 -1.53 -26.23
CA VAL A 406 -4.68 -2.46 -26.72
C VAL A 406 -4.41 -2.74 -28.18
N ALA A 407 -3.92 -3.94 -28.50
CA ALA A 407 -3.78 -4.36 -29.90
C ALA A 407 -5.12 -4.92 -30.42
N ALA A 408 -5.68 -4.29 -31.44
CA ALA A 408 -7.00 -4.64 -31.94
C ALA A 408 -6.95 -5.72 -33.05
N ARG A 409 -7.27 -6.98 -32.74
CA ARG A 409 -7.30 -8.04 -33.76
C ARG A 409 -8.67 -8.22 -34.41
N ARG A 410 -8.70 -8.26 -35.75
CA ARG A 410 -9.82 -8.84 -36.52
C ARG A 410 -9.74 -10.37 -36.38
N ILE A 411 -10.60 -10.97 -35.55
CA ILE A 411 -10.79 -12.41 -35.58
C ILE A 411 -11.46 -12.72 -36.91
N ARG A 412 -10.68 -13.16 -37.91
CA ARG A 412 -11.28 -13.82 -39.08
C ARG A 412 -11.97 -15.07 -38.53
N ARG A 413 -13.29 -15.18 -38.71
CA ARG A 413 -13.96 -16.47 -38.56
C ARG A 413 -13.21 -17.45 -39.45
N CYS A 414 -12.57 -18.45 -38.87
CA CYS A 414 -12.20 -19.63 -39.63
C CYS A 414 -13.52 -20.23 -40.10
N PHE A 415 -13.88 -20.01 -41.36
CA PHE A 415 -14.82 -20.90 -42.01
C PHE A 415 -14.13 -22.26 -42.05
N LEU A 416 -14.69 -23.23 -41.35
CA LEU A 416 -14.39 -24.63 -41.62
C LEU A 416 -14.82 -24.86 -43.06
N ASP A 417 -13.87 -25.25 -43.92
CA ASP A 417 -14.26 -25.90 -45.17
C ASP A 417 -14.89 -27.27 -44.84
N GLU A 418 -15.74 -27.77 -45.72
CA GLU A 418 -16.46 -29.04 -45.56
C GLU A 418 -15.56 -30.29 -45.61
N SER A 419 -14.24 -30.16 -45.38
CA SER A 419 -13.29 -31.28 -45.44
C SER A 419 -12.59 -31.65 -44.13
N GLY A 420 -12.92 -30.97 -43.01
CA GLY A 420 -12.56 -31.45 -41.67
C GLY A 420 -11.06 -31.53 -41.38
N ARG A 421 -10.21 -30.66 -41.97
CA ARG A 421 -8.78 -30.57 -41.63
C ARG A 421 -8.37 -29.17 -41.16
N ILE A 422 -7.60 -29.13 -40.08
CA ILE A 422 -7.04 -27.90 -39.48
C ILE A 422 -5.92 -27.35 -40.40
N PRO A 423 -5.97 -26.08 -40.85
CA PRO A 423 -4.87 -25.52 -41.61
C PRO A 423 -3.73 -25.06 -40.67
N VAL A 424 -2.53 -25.58 -40.93
CA VAL A 424 -1.27 -25.13 -40.32
C VAL A 424 -0.97 -23.71 -40.83
N VAL A 425 -0.98 -22.72 -39.93
CA VAL A 425 -0.56 -21.35 -40.25
C VAL A 425 0.96 -21.27 -40.28
N LEU A 426 1.52 -21.21 -41.49
CA LEU A 426 2.91 -20.80 -41.74
C LEU A 426 3.08 -19.32 -41.37
N ALA A 427 3.89 -19.05 -40.35
CA ALA A 427 4.33 -17.70 -40.01
C ALA A 427 5.28 -17.16 -41.11
N GLN A 428 4.82 -16.18 -41.89
CA GLN A 428 5.69 -15.37 -42.74
C GLN A 428 6.56 -14.45 -41.86
N ARG A 429 7.87 -14.74 -41.82
CA ARG A 429 8.90 -13.79 -41.37
C ARG A 429 9.20 -12.82 -42.51
N SER A 430 8.96 -11.52 -42.31
CA SER A 430 9.48 -10.46 -43.17
C SER A 430 10.96 -10.19 -42.87
N ARG A 431 11.77 -10.10 -43.93
CA ARG A 431 13.23 -9.87 -43.92
C ARG A 431 13.60 -8.39 -43.76
N MET A 432 14.68 -8.13 -43.04
CA MET A 432 15.76 -7.14 -43.24
C MET A 432 16.84 -7.52 -42.19
N SER A 433 18.14 -7.71 -42.43
CA SER A 433 19.04 -7.30 -43.50
C SER A 433 20.22 -8.28 -43.63
N THR A 434 20.80 -8.29 -44.82
CA THR A 434 21.90 -9.11 -45.36
C THR A 434 23.25 -8.87 -44.66
N VAL A 435 23.97 -9.93 -44.28
CA VAL A 435 25.46 -9.99 -44.28
C VAL A 435 25.90 -11.41 -44.69
N LEU A 436 26.97 -11.44 -45.49
CA LEU A 436 27.56 -12.49 -46.32
C LEU A 436 27.65 -13.93 -45.79
N MET A 437 27.46 -14.86 -46.74
CA MET A 437 27.90 -16.26 -46.72
C MET A 437 29.43 -16.41 -46.60
N SER A 438 29.87 -17.41 -45.84
CA SER A 438 30.82 -18.40 -46.36
C SER A 438 30.47 -19.79 -45.82
N VAL A 439 30.42 -20.74 -46.74
CA VAL A 439 30.10 -22.16 -46.52
C VAL A 439 31.41 -22.91 -46.62
N VAL A 440 31.82 -23.67 -45.59
CA VAL A 440 32.66 -24.88 -45.79
C VAL A 440 32.26 -25.96 -44.78
N SER A 441 31.76 -27.04 -45.36
CA SER A 441 31.56 -28.43 -44.94
C SER A 441 32.41 -29.03 -43.80
N ASN A 442 31.73 -29.73 -42.88
CA ASN A 442 32.21 -30.92 -42.12
C ASN A 442 32.48 -32.10 -43.09
N PRO A 443 33.30 -33.15 -42.79
CA PRO A 443 33.21 -34.04 -41.58
C PRO A 443 34.57 -34.72 -41.21
N PRO A 444 34.69 -35.91 -40.54
CA PRO A 444 33.81 -36.66 -39.62
C PRO A 444 34.48 -37.04 -38.26
N ILE A 445 33.64 -37.65 -37.43
CA ILE A 445 33.88 -38.37 -36.17
C ILE A 445 34.95 -39.48 -36.29
N LEU A 446 35.81 -39.61 -35.28
CA LEU A 446 36.48 -40.87 -34.95
C LEU A 446 36.63 -41.05 -33.42
N ARG A 447 35.92 -42.05 -32.90
CA ARG A 447 36.14 -42.66 -31.58
C ARG A 447 37.45 -43.46 -31.61
N ARG A 448 38.28 -43.39 -30.55
CA ARG A 448 38.68 -44.54 -29.71
C ARG A 448 39.82 -44.24 -28.70
N ARG A 449 39.55 -44.70 -27.46
CA ARG A 449 40.41 -45.42 -26.50
C ARG A 449 41.56 -44.73 -25.75
N ASN A 450 41.36 -44.70 -24.43
CA ASN A 450 42.25 -45.14 -23.34
C ASN A 450 43.76 -45.20 -23.62
N ARG A 451 44.51 -44.38 -22.89
CA ARG A 451 45.35 -44.82 -21.75
C ARG A 451 45.49 -43.68 -20.75
#